data_AF-A0A9Q0YBS1-F1
#
_entry.id   AF-A0A9Q0YBS1-F1
#
_cell.length_a   1.000
_cell.length_b   1.000
_cell.length_c   1.000
_cell.angle_alpha   90.00
_cell.angle_beta   90.00
_cell.angle_gamma   90.00
#
_symmetry.space_group_name_H-M   'P 1'
#
loop_
_entity.id
_entity.type
_entity.pdbx_description
1 polymer ?
#
loop_
_entity_poly.entity_id
_entity_poly.type
_entity_poly.pdbx_seq_one_letter_code
_entity_poly.pdbx_strand_id
1 'polypeptide(L)'
;MNRVGGTSDSDKSRNALRELISSFNLLDGYRIINHCNPGLTWFRSNSSSRLDRIYVSRGMKVLRSETIRLPYSDHNPVFVDFEPIIGDSIRKGYWKYNVSLNTDEDFCNDLRFHYQLWKTLKPGFPSLSEWWEEVKNRVKNLAIKHSKRRANEKKEWLKHLQTRCRASQLEDVDSVISDEAEGAFIRSRANYLDLGERPSSFFFRLESRRGNKKVIRSIRGPNGVIYDRKDDICKVFYEYYSSLFSKDKNTDSIAQNDFIKNLNVSIHTHHKEELDLPISIDEVFSALKTASKNKAPGIDGLPY
;
A
#
# COMPACT_ATOMS: atom_id res chain seq x y z
N MET A 1 29.49 16.42 -6.22
CA MET A 1 29.35 16.76 -7.65
C MET A 1 30.74 16.73 -8.25
N ASN A 2 30.90 16.13 -9.43
CA ASN A 2 32.18 16.17 -10.15
C ASN A 2 32.17 17.42 -11.00
N ARG A 3 33.06 18.35 -10.67
CA ARG A 3 33.31 19.58 -11.40
C ARG A 3 34.81 19.66 -11.63
N VAL A 4 35.20 20.00 -12.85
CA VAL A 4 36.60 20.21 -13.22
C VAL A 4 36.72 21.68 -13.62
N GLY A 5 37.46 22.46 -12.82
CA GLY A 5 37.61 23.91 -12.96
C GLY A 5 36.56 24.76 -12.20
N GLY A 6 36.97 25.95 -11.72
CA GLY A 6 36.14 26.94 -11.01
C GLY A 6 36.26 26.91 -9.48
N THR A 7 35.76 27.96 -8.80
CA THR A 7 35.83 28.15 -7.35
C THR A 7 34.95 27.16 -6.58
N SER A 8 35.46 26.65 -5.46
CA SER A 8 34.78 25.67 -4.61
C SER A 8 33.88 26.36 -3.57
N ASP A 9 32.78 26.94 -3.99
CA ASP A 9 31.79 27.42 -3.01
C ASP A 9 30.97 26.25 -2.43
N SER A 10 30.68 26.36 -1.12
CA SER A 10 29.78 25.46 -0.40
C SER A 10 28.34 25.72 -0.84
N ASP A 11 27.98 25.17 -1.99
CA ASP A 11 26.69 25.39 -2.60
C ASP A 11 25.58 24.70 -1.78
N LYS A 12 24.64 25.50 -1.24
CA LYS A 12 23.44 25.03 -0.51
C LYS A 12 22.65 23.99 -1.31
N SER A 13 22.65 24.08 -2.64
CA SER A 13 21.99 23.12 -3.53
C SER A 13 22.56 21.70 -3.38
N ARG A 14 23.85 21.56 -3.09
CA ARG A 14 24.52 20.27 -2.90
C ARG A 14 24.05 19.56 -1.65
N ASN A 15 23.79 20.31 -0.58
CA ASN A 15 23.30 19.75 0.67
C ASN A 15 21.85 19.31 0.53
N ALA A 16 21.00 20.14 -0.08
CA ALA A 16 19.61 19.77 -0.39
C ALA A 16 19.52 18.52 -1.28
N LEU A 17 20.36 18.43 -2.32
CA LEU A 17 20.39 17.25 -3.18
C LEU A 17 20.86 15.99 -2.45
N ARG A 18 21.89 16.09 -1.60
CA ARG A 18 22.35 14.96 -0.75
C ARG A 18 21.27 14.52 0.22
N GLU A 19 20.58 15.47 0.82
CA GLU A 19 19.45 15.21 1.70
C GLU A 19 18.33 14.48 0.96
N LEU A 20 17.97 14.91 -0.26
CA LEU A 20 16.98 14.23 -1.10
C LEU A 20 17.40 12.80 -1.43
N ILE A 21 18.64 12.59 -1.92
CA ILE A 21 19.15 11.26 -2.27
C ILE A 21 19.12 10.32 -1.05
N SER A 22 19.61 10.80 0.08
CA SER A 22 19.58 10.05 1.34
C SER A 22 18.15 9.78 1.79
N SER A 23 17.28 10.80 1.68
CA SER A 23 15.90 10.78 2.13
C SER A 23 15.06 9.73 1.43
N PHE A 24 15.20 9.65 0.10
CA PHE A 24 14.47 8.70 -0.75
C PHE A 24 15.25 7.42 -1.02
N ASN A 25 16.39 7.22 -0.34
CA ASN A 25 17.26 6.06 -0.49
C ASN A 25 17.59 5.75 -1.97
N LEU A 26 17.96 6.82 -2.69
CA LEU A 26 18.25 6.76 -4.10
C LEU A 26 19.72 6.43 -4.34
N LEU A 27 19.99 5.81 -5.48
CA LEU A 27 21.32 5.59 -6.00
C LEU A 27 21.48 6.33 -7.31
N ASP A 28 22.66 6.88 -7.55
CA ASP A 28 22.99 7.51 -8.83
C ASP A 28 23.17 6.43 -9.90
N GLY A 29 22.24 6.36 -10.86
CA GLY A 29 22.16 5.29 -11.86
C GLY A 29 23.43 5.15 -12.69
N TYR A 30 24.09 6.27 -12.99
CA TYR A 30 25.36 6.26 -13.72
C TYR A 30 26.51 5.72 -12.88
N ARG A 31 26.55 6.08 -11.59
CA ARG A 31 27.64 5.70 -10.67
C ARG A 31 27.62 4.25 -10.24
N ILE A 32 26.46 3.60 -10.37
CA ILE A 32 26.33 2.16 -10.12
C ILE A 32 27.22 1.36 -11.08
N ILE A 33 27.33 1.77 -12.34
CA ILE A 33 28.12 1.07 -13.37
C ILE A 33 29.49 1.75 -13.56
N ASN A 34 29.51 3.08 -13.61
CA ASN A 34 30.69 3.85 -14.00
C ASN A 34 31.40 4.45 -12.77
N HIS A 35 32.25 3.65 -12.11
CA HIS A 35 32.94 4.08 -10.88
C HIS A 35 34.03 5.11 -11.13
N CYS A 36 34.85 4.92 -12.17
CA CYS A 36 36.03 5.75 -12.43
C CYS A 36 35.74 6.93 -13.36
N ASN A 37 34.75 6.82 -14.24
CA ASN A 37 34.42 7.90 -15.18
C ASN A 37 33.70 9.05 -14.45
N PRO A 38 34.16 10.31 -14.54
CA PRO A 38 33.48 11.48 -13.98
C PRO A 38 32.01 11.64 -14.41
N GLY A 39 31.65 11.16 -15.61
CA GLY A 39 30.30 11.26 -16.18
C GLY A 39 29.87 12.70 -16.40
N LEU A 40 30.78 13.54 -16.90
CA LEU A 40 30.50 14.95 -17.16
C LEU A 40 29.41 15.06 -18.23
N THR A 41 28.42 15.90 -17.97
CA THR A 41 27.27 16.08 -18.86
C THR A 41 27.19 17.48 -19.39
N TRP A 42 27.94 18.43 -18.85
CA TRP A 42 27.96 19.81 -19.29
C TRP A 42 29.39 20.28 -19.52
N PHE A 43 29.62 20.97 -20.64
CA PHE A 43 30.95 21.39 -21.09
C PHE A 43 30.92 22.82 -21.62
N ARG A 44 31.81 23.67 -21.12
CA ARG A 44 32.00 25.03 -21.63
C ARG A 44 33.47 25.40 -21.55
N SER A 45 34.09 25.69 -22.68
CA SER A 45 35.50 26.12 -22.85
C SER A 45 36.49 25.53 -21.82
N ASN A 46 36.62 26.13 -20.63
CA ASN A 46 37.59 25.75 -19.58
C ASN A 46 36.97 25.09 -18.33
N SER A 47 35.67 24.75 -18.37
CA SER A 47 34.95 24.17 -17.24
C SER A 47 34.05 23.03 -17.72
N SER A 48 34.00 21.96 -16.95
CA SER A 48 33.06 20.89 -17.17
C SER A 48 32.45 20.44 -15.85
N SER A 49 31.19 20.05 -15.91
CA SER A 49 30.44 19.62 -14.73
C SER A 49 29.48 18.51 -15.10
N ARG A 50 29.15 17.69 -14.10
CA ARG A 50 28.03 16.78 -14.20
C ARG A 50 26.80 17.49 -13.65
N LEU A 51 25.84 17.83 -14.50
CA LEU A 51 24.61 18.53 -14.10
C LEU A 51 23.40 17.60 -14.22
N ASP A 52 23.39 16.75 -15.23
CA ASP A 52 22.31 15.84 -15.58
C ASP A 52 22.51 14.49 -14.89
N ARG A 53 21.47 14.01 -14.22
CA ARG A 53 21.54 12.78 -13.40
C ARG A 53 20.20 12.07 -13.41
N ILE A 54 20.26 10.75 -13.48
CA ILE A 54 19.13 9.87 -13.27
C ILE A 54 19.41 9.08 -11.99
N TYR A 55 18.54 9.22 -11.01
CA TYR A 55 18.59 8.48 -9.77
C TYR A 55 17.60 7.31 -9.81
N VAL A 56 18.00 6.16 -9.30
CA VAL A 56 17.19 4.94 -9.23
C VAL A 56 16.98 4.53 -7.78
N SER A 57 15.83 3.94 -7.46
CA SER A 57 15.57 3.45 -6.11
C SER A 57 16.53 2.32 -5.72
N ARG A 58 17.01 2.32 -4.47
CA ARG A 58 17.85 1.22 -3.97
C ARG A 58 17.11 -0.12 -4.08
N GLY A 59 17.66 -1.04 -4.85
CA GLY A 59 17.06 -2.35 -5.15
C GLY A 59 16.74 -2.56 -6.63
N MET A 60 16.70 -1.49 -7.44
CA MET A 60 16.64 -1.60 -8.90
C MET A 60 18.01 -2.01 -9.43
N LYS A 61 18.04 -3.00 -10.32
CA LYS A 61 19.27 -3.40 -10.99
C LYS A 61 19.48 -2.50 -12.20
N VAL A 62 20.56 -1.73 -12.21
CA VAL A 62 20.95 -0.97 -13.41
C VAL A 62 21.66 -1.92 -14.37
N LEU A 63 21.16 -1.97 -15.60
CA LEU A 63 21.65 -2.85 -16.66
C LEU A 63 22.70 -2.14 -17.52
N ARG A 64 22.46 -0.86 -17.84
CA ARG A 64 23.35 -0.02 -18.65
C ARG A 64 23.26 1.42 -18.19
N SER A 65 24.38 2.14 -18.25
CA SER A 65 24.34 3.60 -18.11
C SER A 65 25.48 4.26 -18.86
N GLU A 66 25.16 5.30 -19.62
CA GLU A 66 26.10 6.00 -20.47
C GLU A 66 25.73 7.47 -20.65
N THR A 67 26.71 8.24 -21.11
CA THR A 67 26.54 9.63 -21.57
C THR A 67 26.91 9.69 -23.04
N ILE A 68 26.04 10.22 -23.88
CA ILE A 68 26.31 10.34 -25.32
C ILE A 68 26.76 11.77 -25.62
N ARG A 69 27.83 11.94 -26.40
CA ARG A 69 28.32 13.26 -26.77
C ARG A 69 27.45 13.87 -27.86
N LEU A 70 26.94 15.07 -27.65
CA LEU A 70 26.21 15.83 -28.66
C LEU A 70 27.08 16.98 -29.19
N PRO A 71 27.33 17.07 -30.51
CA PRO A 71 28.20 18.11 -31.07
C PRO A 71 27.52 19.48 -31.14
N TYR A 72 26.20 19.54 -31.04
CA TYR A 72 25.37 20.75 -31.17
C TYR A 72 24.76 21.23 -29.85
N SER A 73 25.19 20.68 -28.71
CA SER A 73 24.77 21.11 -27.38
C SER A 73 25.96 21.14 -26.44
N ASP A 74 25.93 22.04 -25.48
CA ASP A 74 26.84 22.05 -24.34
C ASP A 74 26.47 20.99 -23.28
N HIS A 75 25.33 20.30 -23.46
CA HIS A 75 24.89 19.16 -22.67
C HIS A 75 24.99 17.82 -23.41
N ASN A 76 25.42 16.79 -22.69
CA ASN A 76 25.39 15.40 -23.08
C ASN A 76 24.25 14.68 -22.33
N PRO A 77 23.30 14.04 -23.03
CA PRO A 77 22.24 13.27 -22.39
C PRO A 77 22.79 12.08 -21.61
N VAL A 78 22.08 11.74 -20.53
CA VAL A 78 22.36 10.58 -19.67
C VAL A 78 21.31 9.52 -19.95
N PHE A 79 21.76 8.30 -20.23
CA PHE A 79 20.91 7.13 -20.36
C PHE A 79 21.17 6.18 -19.20
N VAL A 80 20.09 5.63 -18.66
CA VAL A 80 20.11 4.58 -17.63
C VAL A 80 19.04 3.56 -17.98
N ASP A 81 19.49 2.38 -18.39
CA ASP A 81 18.61 1.22 -18.53
C ASP A 81 18.65 0.46 -17.20
N PHE A 82 17.47 0.18 -16.66
CA PHE A 82 17.33 -0.55 -15.41
C PHE A 82 16.30 -1.65 -15.58
N GLU A 83 16.49 -2.73 -14.83
CA GLU A 83 15.45 -3.72 -14.61
C GLU A 83 14.48 -3.12 -13.59
N PRO A 84 13.23 -2.83 -13.98
CA PRO A 84 12.25 -2.39 -13.02
C PRO A 84 12.07 -3.49 -11.98
N ILE A 85 11.84 -3.11 -10.71
CA ILE A 85 11.37 -4.06 -9.71
C ILE A 85 9.92 -4.38 -10.07
N ILE A 86 9.74 -5.20 -11.08
CA ILE A 86 8.48 -5.87 -11.37
C ILE A 86 8.50 -7.06 -10.43
N GLY A 87 8.08 -6.84 -9.18
CA GLY A 87 7.60 -7.97 -8.40
C GLY A 87 6.53 -8.66 -9.25
N ASP A 88 6.62 -9.99 -9.40
CA ASP A 88 5.63 -10.83 -10.08
C ASP A 88 4.28 -10.18 -9.99
N SER A 89 3.77 -9.69 -11.14
CA SER A 89 2.56 -8.87 -11.27
C SER A 89 1.86 -8.74 -9.92
N ILE A 90 2.17 -7.67 -9.17
CA ILE A 90 1.53 -7.45 -7.87
C ILE A 90 0.05 -7.51 -8.19
N ARG A 91 -0.59 -8.67 -7.92
CA ARG A 91 -2.02 -8.81 -8.01
C ARG A 91 -2.47 -7.69 -7.11
N LYS A 92 -3.25 -6.75 -7.66
CA LYS A 92 -3.84 -5.67 -6.86
C LYS A 92 -4.26 -6.32 -5.56
N GLY A 93 -3.67 -5.88 -4.45
CA GLY A 93 -3.90 -6.51 -3.16
C GLY A 93 -5.40 -6.60 -2.90
N TYR A 94 -5.80 -7.33 -1.87
CA TYR A 94 -7.22 -7.38 -1.53
C TYR A 94 -7.75 -5.93 -1.41
N TRP A 95 -8.90 -5.66 -2.04
CA TRP A 95 -9.47 -4.32 -1.99
C TRP A 95 -9.89 -4.04 -0.55
N LYS A 96 -9.48 -2.89 -0.01
CA LYS A 96 -9.90 -2.42 1.30
C LYS A 96 -10.68 -1.13 1.10
N TYR A 97 -11.88 -1.08 1.68
CA TYR A 97 -12.69 0.13 1.69
C TYR A 97 -11.97 1.27 2.40
N ASN A 98 -12.00 2.44 1.79
CA ASN A 98 -11.45 3.64 2.38
C ASN A 98 -12.48 4.26 3.32
N VAL A 99 -12.24 4.14 4.63
CA VAL A 99 -13.15 4.64 5.67
C VAL A 99 -13.32 6.16 5.66
N SER A 100 -12.42 6.92 5.03
CA SER A 100 -12.59 8.37 4.85
C SER A 100 -13.78 8.71 3.95
N LEU A 101 -14.29 7.75 3.16
CA LEU A 101 -15.51 7.94 2.37
C LEU A 101 -16.76 8.09 3.25
N ASN A 102 -16.71 7.64 4.52
CA ASN A 102 -17.83 7.80 5.45
C ASN A 102 -18.06 9.26 5.86
N THR A 103 -17.10 10.15 5.61
CA THR A 103 -17.20 11.60 5.83
C THR A 103 -17.31 12.38 4.52
N ASP A 104 -17.29 11.71 3.37
CA ASP A 104 -17.48 12.31 2.06
C ASP A 104 -18.98 12.39 1.75
N GLU A 105 -19.52 13.61 1.79
CA GLU A 105 -20.96 13.85 1.69
C GLU A 105 -21.52 13.46 0.31
N ASP A 106 -20.79 13.74 -0.76
CA ASP A 106 -21.16 13.34 -2.13
C ASP A 106 -21.28 11.82 -2.21
N PHE A 107 -20.26 11.10 -1.73
CA PHE A 107 -20.28 9.64 -1.72
C PHE A 107 -21.43 9.09 -0.87
N CYS A 108 -21.65 9.66 0.32
CA CYS A 108 -22.71 9.23 1.22
C CYS A 108 -24.10 9.45 0.62
N ASN A 109 -24.32 10.55 -0.10
CA ASN A 109 -25.57 10.83 -0.80
C ASN A 109 -25.78 9.87 -1.98
N ASP A 110 -24.75 9.64 -2.80
CA ASP A 110 -24.79 8.65 -3.89
C ASP A 110 -25.09 7.24 -3.36
N LEU A 111 -24.42 6.84 -2.27
CA LEU A 111 -24.61 5.54 -1.65
C LEU A 111 -26.04 5.39 -1.13
N ARG A 112 -26.57 6.39 -0.42
CA ARG A 112 -27.97 6.38 0.06
C ARG A 112 -28.94 6.24 -1.10
N PHE A 113 -28.78 7.06 -2.14
CA PHE A 113 -29.63 7.03 -3.33
C PHE A 113 -29.63 5.65 -4.00
N HIS A 114 -28.44 5.13 -4.31
CA HIS A 114 -28.29 3.83 -4.96
C HIS A 114 -28.78 2.68 -4.09
N TYR A 115 -28.56 2.73 -2.76
CA TYR A 115 -29.04 1.70 -1.85
C TYR A 115 -30.57 1.63 -1.82
N GLN A 116 -31.28 2.77 -1.89
CA GLN A 116 -32.75 2.76 -2.02
C GLN A 116 -33.19 1.99 -3.26
N LEU A 117 -32.53 2.20 -4.41
CA LEU A 117 -32.79 1.45 -5.63
C LEU A 117 -32.45 -0.04 -5.47
N TRP A 118 -31.34 -0.40 -4.86
CA TRP A 118 -30.96 -1.81 -4.72
C TRP A 118 -31.90 -2.60 -3.80
N LYS A 119 -32.53 -1.94 -2.84
CA LYS A 119 -33.59 -2.55 -2.02
C LYS A 119 -34.79 -2.99 -2.86
N THR A 120 -35.16 -2.25 -3.91
CA THR A 120 -36.30 -2.63 -4.76
C THR A 120 -36.03 -3.88 -5.58
N LEU A 121 -34.75 -4.21 -5.82
CA LEU A 121 -34.32 -5.42 -6.54
C LEU A 121 -34.29 -6.68 -5.67
N LYS A 122 -34.48 -6.56 -4.35
CA LYS A 122 -34.42 -7.66 -3.39
C LYS A 122 -35.29 -8.88 -3.76
N PRO A 123 -36.53 -8.73 -4.29
CA PRO A 123 -37.36 -9.87 -4.68
C PRO A 123 -36.79 -10.71 -5.83
N GLY A 124 -35.84 -10.17 -6.60
CA GLY A 124 -35.23 -10.86 -7.75
C GLY A 124 -34.09 -11.82 -7.40
N PHE A 125 -33.76 -11.98 -6.11
CA PHE A 125 -32.66 -12.83 -5.66
C PHE A 125 -33.18 -14.12 -5.02
N PRO A 126 -32.49 -15.27 -5.21
CA PRO A 126 -32.90 -16.54 -4.60
C PRO A 126 -32.89 -16.54 -3.07
N SER A 127 -32.01 -15.74 -2.46
CA SER A 127 -31.87 -15.64 -1.02
C SER A 127 -31.45 -14.25 -0.55
N LEU A 128 -31.72 -13.94 0.73
CA LEU A 128 -31.27 -12.70 1.36
C LEU A 128 -29.73 -12.59 1.37
N SER A 129 -29.04 -13.72 1.54
CA SER A 129 -27.59 -13.77 1.55
C SER A 129 -27.01 -13.41 0.20
N GLU A 130 -27.53 -13.97 -0.90
CA GLU A 130 -27.09 -13.64 -2.25
C GLU A 130 -27.37 -12.18 -2.61
N TRP A 131 -28.53 -11.66 -2.24
CA TRP A 131 -28.84 -10.24 -2.38
C TRP A 131 -27.82 -9.36 -1.64
N TRP A 132 -27.47 -9.72 -0.41
CA TRP A 132 -26.52 -8.96 0.39
C TRP A 132 -25.10 -8.98 -0.18
N GLU A 133 -24.62 -10.13 -0.69
CA GLU A 133 -23.34 -10.21 -1.38
C GLU A 133 -23.29 -9.30 -2.62
N GLU A 134 -24.37 -9.24 -3.39
CA GLU A 134 -24.47 -8.34 -4.54
C GLU A 134 -24.50 -6.86 -4.11
N VAL A 135 -25.21 -6.52 -3.03
CA VAL A 135 -25.17 -5.17 -2.45
C VAL A 135 -23.75 -4.78 -2.05
N LYS A 136 -23.01 -5.64 -1.33
CA LYS A 136 -21.61 -5.38 -0.94
C LYS A 136 -20.72 -5.14 -2.17
N ASN A 137 -20.89 -5.94 -3.23
CA ASN A 137 -20.17 -5.77 -4.48
C ASN A 137 -20.49 -4.42 -5.15
N ARG A 138 -21.75 -3.98 -5.13
CA ARG A 138 -22.16 -2.67 -5.65
C ARG A 138 -21.60 -1.52 -4.84
N VAL A 139 -21.60 -1.60 -3.51
CA VAL A 139 -20.95 -0.62 -2.62
C VAL A 139 -19.47 -0.49 -2.97
N LYS A 140 -18.77 -1.62 -3.12
CA LYS A 140 -17.37 -1.66 -3.54
C LYS A 140 -17.15 -0.95 -4.87
N ASN A 141 -17.96 -1.26 -5.88
CA ASN A 141 -17.83 -0.64 -7.21
C ASN A 141 -18.11 0.86 -7.18
N LEU A 142 -19.12 1.30 -6.41
CA LEU A 142 -19.43 2.71 -6.21
C LEU A 142 -18.27 3.45 -5.56
N ALA A 143 -17.71 2.88 -4.47
CA ALA A 143 -16.56 3.45 -3.76
C ALA A 143 -15.31 3.54 -4.66
N ILE A 144 -15.04 2.51 -5.46
CA ILE A 144 -13.93 2.52 -6.43
C ILE A 144 -14.14 3.60 -7.49
N LYS A 145 -15.36 3.71 -8.04
CA LYS A 145 -15.69 4.71 -9.06
C LYS A 145 -15.50 6.13 -8.52
N HIS A 146 -16.04 6.41 -7.33
CA HIS A 146 -15.90 7.69 -6.65
C HIS A 146 -14.43 8.05 -6.38
N SER A 147 -13.67 7.11 -5.80
CA SER A 147 -12.26 7.31 -5.48
C SER A 147 -11.42 7.59 -6.73
N LYS A 148 -11.67 6.90 -7.84
CA LYS A 148 -10.99 7.15 -9.12
C LYS A 148 -11.33 8.52 -9.69
N ARG A 149 -12.59 8.93 -9.61
CA ARG A 149 -13.04 10.26 -10.04
C ARG A 149 -12.30 11.36 -9.27
N ARG A 150 -12.29 11.27 -7.94
CA ARG A 150 -11.57 12.22 -7.05
C ARG A 150 -10.07 12.26 -7.35
N ALA A 151 -9.45 11.10 -7.58
CA ALA A 151 -8.02 11.03 -7.93
C ALA A 151 -7.72 11.72 -9.28
N ASN A 152 -8.59 11.55 -10.28
CA ASN A 152 -8.45 12.21 -11.58
C ASN A 152 -8.67 13.73 -11.47
N GLU A 153 -9.69 14.17 -10.74
CA GLU A 153 -9.94 15.59 -10.46
C GLU A 153 -8.71 16.24 -9.80
N LYS A 154 -8.14 15.58 -8.79
CA LYS A 154 -6.90 16.02 -8.12
C LYS A 154 -5.72 16.10 -9.09
N LYS A 155 -5.56 15.11 -9.97
CA LYS A 155 -4.48 15.07 -10.98
C LYS A 155 -4.60 16.21 -11.99
N GLU A 156 -5.78 16.45 -12.55
CA GLU A 156 -5.99 17.53 -13.51
C GLU A 156 -5.80 18.90 -12.83
N TRP A 157 -6.30 19.04 -11.59
CA TRP A 157 -6.08 20.23 -10.79
C TRP A 157 -4.58 20.53 -10.55
N LEU A 158 -3.79 19.52 -10.17
CA LEU A 158 -2.33 19.65 -10.02
C LEU A 158 -1.64 20.06 -11.33
N LYS A 159 -2.05 19.48 -12.45
CA LYS A 159 -1.52 19.81 -13.78
C LYS A 159 -1.80 21.26 -14.15
N HIS A 160 -3.02 21.75 -13.86
CA HIS A 160 -3.37 23.15 -14.04
C HIS A 160 -2.53 24.08 -13.17
N LEU A 161 -2.27 23.69 -11.92
CA LEU A 161 -1.45 24.46 -10.99
C LEU A 161 0.02 24.56 -11.45
N GLN A 162 0.61 23.44 -11.87
CA GLN A 162 1.98 23.38 -12.41
C GLN A 162 2.16 24.29 -13.62
N THR A 163 1.13 24.42 -14.46
CA THR A 163 1.16 25.27 -15.67
C THR A 163 1.04 26.76 -15.34
N ARG A 164 0.49 27.11 -14.16
CA ARG A 164 0.12 28.50 -13.81
C ARG A 164 1.09 29.23 -12.87
N CYS A 165 2.12 28.55 -12.35
CA CYS A 165 3.14 29.06 -11.41
C CYS A 165 3.15 30.58 -11.18
N ARG A 166 2.27 31.04 -10.28
CA ARG A 166 2.40 32.30 -9.56
C ARG A 166 2.50 31.94 -8.08
N ALA A 167 3.38 32.64 -7.35
CA ALA A 167 3.73 32.37 -5.95
C ALA A 167 2.54 32.41 -4.96
N SER A 168 1.34 32.78 -5.40
CA SER A 168 0.15 33.00 -4.57
C SER A 168 -0.73 31.75 -4.33
N GLN A 169 -0.28 30.54 -4.69
CA GLN A 169 -1.07 29.30 -4.53
C GLN A 169 -0.30 28.18 -3.79
N LEU A 170 0.67 28.57 -2.94
CA LEU A 170 1.50 27.63 -2.18
C LEU A 170 0.69 26.83 -1.14
N GLU A 171 -0.33 27.45 -0.52
CA GLU A 171 -1.20 26.79 0.48
C GLU A 171 -1.94 25.59 -0.11
N ASP A 172 -2.36 25.68 -1.38
CA ASP A 172 -3.07 24.58 -2.04
C ASP A 172 -2.13 23.40 -2.35
N VAL A 173 -0.86 23.65 -2.66
CA VAL A 173 0.17 22.61 -2.86
C VAL A 173 0.45 21.88 -1.54
N ASP A 174 0.55 22.63 -0.44
CA ASP A 174 0.81 22.09 0.89
C ASP A 174 -0.30 21.12 1.34
N SER A 175 -1.56 21.42 1.02
CA SER A 175 -2.69 20.54 1.31
C SER A 175 -2.55 19.17 0.62
N VAL A 176 -2.13 19.15 -0.64
CA VAL A 176 -1.95 17.91 -1.41
C VAL A 176 -0.79 17.10 -0.88
N ILE A 177 0.33 17.74 -0.56
CA ILE A 177 1.49 17.09 0.03
C ILE A 177 1.11 16.49 1.38
N SER A 178 0.30 17.19 2.18
CA SER A 178 -0.20 16.73 3.47
C SER A 178 -1.06 15.46 3.35
N ASP A 179 -1.97 15.38 2.38
CA ASP A 179 -2.78 14.19 2.14
C ASP A 179 -1.93 12.95 1.79
N GLU A 180 -0.97 13.11 0.87
CA GLU A 180 -0.12 12.00 0.42
C GLU A 180 0.75 11.47 1.55
N ALA A 181 1.27 12.41 2.32
CA ALA A 181 2.00 12.18 3.54
C ALA A 181 1.20 11.44 4.61
N GLU A 182 -0.03 11.88 4.89
CA GLU A 182 -0.91 11.22 5.85
C GLU A 182 -1.18 9.77 5.41
N GLY A 183 -1.41 9.57 4.11
CA GLY A 183 -1.53 8.23 3.53
C GLY A 183 -0.28 7.37 3.76
N ALA A 184 0.91 7.91 3.53
CA ALA A 184 2.18 7.22 3.78
C ALA A 184 2.38 6.91 5.27
N PHE A 185 2.04 7.85 6.16
CA PHE A 185 2.07 7.68 7.61
C PHE A 185 1.17 6.51 8.05
N ILE A 186 -0.09 6.50 7.63
CA ILE A 186 -1.05 5.43 7.95
C ILE A 186 -0.53 4.07 7.47
N ARG A 187 -0.03 3.98 6.23
CA ARG A 187 0.50 2.73 5.66
C ARG A 187 1.82 2.30 6.30
N SER A 188 2.61 3.26 6.81
CA SER A 188 3.82 2.97 7.56
C SER A 188 3.53 2.25 8.87
N ARG A 189 2.36 2.44 9.50
CA ARG A 189 2.03 1.96 10.87
C ARG A 189 3.06 2.41 11.94
N ALA A 190 3.63 3.60 11.80
CA ALA A 190 4.50 4.17 12.83
C ALA A 190 3.72 4.37 14.14
N ASN A 191 4.37 4.17 15.30
CA ASN A 191 3.73 4.41 16.59
C ASN A 191 3.68 5.91 16.87
N TYR A 192 2.55 6.34 17.43
CA TYR A 192 2.01 7.69 17.55
C TYR A 192 2.77 8.68 18.47
N LEU A 193 4.01 8.40 18.87
CA LEU A 193 4.71 9.22 19.89
C LEU A 193 5.14 10.62 19.39
N ASP A 194 5.05 10.92 18.09
CA ASP A 194 5.46 12.20 17.51
C ASP A 194 4.27 12.95 16.88
N LEU A 195 3.26 13.31 17.68
CA LEU A 195 2.08 14.10 17.29
C LEU A 195 2.38 15.55 16.82
N GLY A 196 3.66 15.88 16.59
CA GLY A 196 4.09 17.19 16.10
C GLY A 196 5.04 17.14 14.90
N GLU A 197 5.45 15.96 14.44
CA GLU A 197 6.37 15.89 13.30
C GLU A 197 5.63 15.91 11.98
N ARG A 198 5.97 16.92 11.16
CA ARG A 198 5.55 17.01 9.76
C ARG A 198 5.93 15.72 9.02
N PRO A 199 5.19 15.38 7.97
CA PRO A 199 5.54 14.25 7.13
C PRO A 199 6.98 14.32 6.64
N SER A 200 7.81 13.44 7.18
CA SER A 200 9.25 13.45 6.92
C SER A 200 9.65 12.29 6.03
N SER A 201 10.82 12.40 5.42
CA SER A 201 11.41 11.33 4.63
C SER A 201 11.58 10.02 5.41
N PHE A 202 11.56 10.07 6.75
CA PHE A 202 11.54 8.90 7.62
C PHE A 202 10.31 8.01 7.38
N PHE A 203 9.10 8.57 7.25
CA PHE A 203 7.88 7.77 7.09
C PHE A 203 7.86 7.03 5.75
N PHE A 204 8.25 7.70 4.66
CA PHE A 204 8.36 7.08 3.34
C PHE A 204 9.40 5.94 3.31
N ARG A 205 10.55 6.12 3.98
CA ARG A 205 11.55 5.06 4.16
C ARG A 205 11.01 3.89 4.98
N LEU A 206 10.29 4.20 6.07
CA LEU A 206 9.71 3.19 6.94
C LEU A 206 8.64 2.38 6.22
N GLU A 207 7.74 3.04 5.49
CA GLU A 207 6.73 2.43 4.63
C GLU A 207 7.39 1.50 3.60
N SER A 208 8.36 2.01 2.85
CA SER A 208 9.09 1.24 1.83
C SER A 208 9.78 0.00 2.44
N ARG A 209 10.47 0.17 3.58
CA ARG A 209 11.14 -0.94 4.28
C ARG A 209 10.15 -1.98 4.76
N ARG A 210 9.01 -1.56 5.33
CA ARG A 210 7.96 -2.46 5.82
C ARG A 210 7.25 -3.16 4.67
N GLY A 211 6.98 -2.46 3.57
CA GLY A 211 6.45 -3.04 2.34
C GLY A 211 7.34 -4.18 1.84
N ASN A 212 8.64 -3.92 1.71
CA ASN A 212 9.62 -4.93 1.28
C ASN A 212 9.73 -6.13 2.25
N LYS A 213 9.63 -5.91 3.56
CA LYS A 213 9.64 -7.00 4.56
C LYS A 213 8.40 -7.89 4.52
N LYS A 214 7.26 -7.39 4.01
CA LYS A 214 6.01 -8.17 3.89
C LYS A 214 6.01 -9.11 2.69
N VAL A 215 6.92 -8.92 1.73
CA VAL A 215 6.98 -9.76 0.54
C VAL A 215 7.62 -11.10 0.89
N ILE A 216 6.83 -12.16 0.81
CA ILE A 216 7.33 -13.54 0.92
C ILE A 216 7.99 -13.89 -0.42
N ARG A 217 9.32 -13.87 -0.45
CA ARG A 217 10.11 -14.16 -1.66
C ARG A 217 10.33 -15.65 -1.88
N SER A 218 10.43 -16.39 -0.79
CA SER A 218 10.55 -17.84 -0.82
C SER A 218 10.11 -18.42 0.52
N ILE A 219 9.77 -19.71 0.49
CA ILE A 219 9.45 -20.49 1.68
C ILE A 219 10.18 -21.82 1.61
N ARG A 220 10.44 -22.42 2.79
CA ARG A 220 10.89 -23.80 2.89
C ARG A 220 9.67 -24.68 3.12
N GLY A 221 9.42 -25.60 2.20
CA GLY A 221 8.33 -26.57 2.33
C GLY A 221 8.65 -27.69 3.32
N PRO A 222 7.68 -28.58 3.60
CA PRO A 222 7.81 -29.66 4.57
C PRO A 222 8.98 -30.62 4.29
N ASN A 223 9.30 -30.83 3.01
CA ASN A 223 10.37 -31.72 2.57
C ASN A 223 11.76 -31.04 2.59
N GLY A 224 11.87 -29.83 3.14
CA GLY A 224 13.11 -29.03 3.15
C GLY A 224 13.42 -28.30 1.83
N VAL A 225 12.63 -28.53 0.77
CA VAL A 225 12.76 -27.87 -0.53
C VAL A 225 12.39 -26.39 -0.43
N ILE A 226 13.16 -25.53 -1.09
CA ILE A 226 12.89 -24.09 -1.17
C ILE A 226 12.04 -23.81 -2.41
N TYR A 227 10.93 -23.11 -2.21
CA TYR A 227 10.03 -22.64 -3.28
C TYR A 227 10.10 -21.12 -3.35
N ASP A 228 10.42 -20.58 -4.52
CA ASP A 228 10.54 -19.14 -4.80
C ASP A 228 9.54 -18.65 -5.88
N ARG A 229 8.90 -19.58 -6.60
CA ARG A 229 7.82 -19.29 -7.53
C ARG A 229 6.50 -19.10 -6.79
N LYS A 230 5.78 -18.03 -7.14
CA LYS A 230 4.52 -17.63 -6.50
C LYS A 230 3.44 -18.72 -6.43
N ASP A 231 3.19 -19.43 -7.52
CA ASP A 231 2.15 -20.47 -7.55
C ASP A 231 2.50 -21.65 -6.64
N ASP A 232 3.79 -22.01 -6.58
CA ASP A 232 4.28 -23.07 -5.69
C ASP A 232 4.20 -22.63 -4.22
N ILE A 233 4.56 -21.39 -3.91
CA ILE A 233 4.40 -20.79 -2.57
C ILE A 233 2.93 -20.85 -2.13
N CYS A 234 1.99 -20.44 -3.00
CA CYS A 234 0.56 -20.49 -2.73
C CYS A 234 0.07 -21.93 -2.48
N LYS A 235 0.52 -22.88 -3.30
CA LYS A 235 0.17 -24.29 -3.19
C LYS A 235 0.62 -24.88 -1.86
N VAL A 236 1.88 -24.63 -1.45
CA VAL A 236 2.41 -25.10 -0.17
C VAL A 236 1.62 -24.51 1.01
N PHE A 237 1.28 -23.21 0.97
CA PHE A 237 0.43 -22.63 2.02
C PHE A 237 -0.95 -23.29 2.07
N TYR A 238 -1.60 -23.46 0.92
CA TYR A 238 -2.90 -24.11 0.83
C TYR A 238 -2.87 -25.53 1.38
N GLU A 239 -1.91 -26.36 0.96
CA GLU A 239 -1.76 -27.74 1.42
C GLU A 239 -1.49 -27.81 2.92
N TYR A 240 -0.58 -26.97 3.43
CA TYR A 240 -0.24 -26.94 4.85
C TYR A 240 -1.44 -26.58 5.72
N TYR A 241 -2.13 -25.47 5.43
CA TYR A 241 -3.28 -25.05 6.23
C TYR A 241 -4.49 -25.96 6.04
N SER A 242 -4.69 -26.51 4.84
CA SER A 242 -5.73 -27.52 4.63
C SER A 242 -5.48 -28.76 5.49
N SER A 243 -4.23 -29.22 5.58
CA SER A 243 -3.86 -30.32 6.48
C SER A 243 -4.02 -29.95 7.96
N LEU A 244 -3.58 -28.75 8.36
CA LEU A 244 -3.62 -28.29 9.76
C LEU A 244 -5.05 -28.17 10.29
N PHE A 245 -5.98 -27.67 9.46
CA PHE A 245 -7.38 -27.50 9.83
C PHE A 245 -8.26 -28.70 9.45
N SER A 246 -7.68 -29.75 8.87
CA SER A 246 -8.38 -31.02 8.68
C SER A 246 -8.55 -31.75 10.00
N LYS A 247 -9.58 -32.60 10.08
CA LYS A 247 -9.77 -33.49 11.23
C LYS A 247 -8.54 -34.36 11.43
N ASP A 248 -7.94 -34.29 12.62
CA ASP A 248 -6.84 -35.17 12.97
C ASP A 248 -7.34 -36.62 13.01
N LYS A 249 -6.78 -37.45 12.15
CA LYS A 249 -7.11 -38.87 12.05
C LYS A 249 -6.74 -39.64 13.31
N ASN A 250 -5.82 -39.10 14.11
CA ASN A 250 -5.34 -39.69 15.36
C ASN A 250 -6.03 -39.13 16.60
N THR A 251 -7.18 -38.45 16.44
CA THR A 251 -7.96 -37.98 17.60
C THR A 251 -8.41 -39.18 18.44
N ASP A 252 -7.88 -39.30 19.65
CA ASP A 252 -8.26 -40.34 20.60
C ASP A 252 -9.67 -40.06 21.14
N SER A 253 -10.63 -40.81 20.60
CA SER A 253 -12.04 -40.70 20.97
C SER A 253 -12.29 -41.15 22.41
N ILE A 254 -11.43 -42.04 22.95
CA ILE A 254 -11.54 -42.52 24.33
C ILE A 254 -11.14 -41.39 25.27
N ALA A 255 -9.97 -40.78 25.05
CA ALA A 255 -9.48 -39.65 25.84
C ALA A 255 -10.44 -38.43 25.75
N GLN A 256 -10.98 -38.14 24.57
CA GLN A 256 -11.97 -37.07 24.40
C GLN A 256 -13.23 -37.34 25.22
N ASN A 257 -13.78 -38.55 25.14
CA ASN A 257 -14.97 -38.92 25.91
C ASN A 257 -14.69 -38.92 27.41
N ASP A 258 -13.51 -39.36 27.84
CA ASP A 258 -13.10 -39.32 29.24
C ASP A 258 -13.01 -37.88 29.75
N PHE A 259 -12.39 -36.97 28.99
CA PHE A 259 -12.36 -35.55 29.31
C PHE A 259 -13.78 -34.94 29.41
N ILE A 260 -14.65 -35.20 28.44
CA ILE A 260 -16.03 -34.71 28.44
C ILE A 260 -16.85 -35.28 29.60
N LYS A 261 -16.65 -36.55 29.97
CA LYS A 261 -17.32 -37.16 31.13
C LYS A 261 -16.91 -36.55 32.46
N ASN A 262 -15.65 -36.09 32.56
CA ASN A 262 -15.11 -35.46 33.76
C ASN A 262 -15.40 -33.94 33.84
N LEU A 263 -16.04 -33.36 32.83
CA LEU A 263 -16.52 -31.98 32.85
C LEU A 263 -17.79 -31.88 33.71
N ASN A 264 -17.58 -31.61 35.00
CA ASN A 264 -18.66 -31.51 35.99
C ASN A 264 -19.29 -30.10 36.06
N VAL A 265 -18.80 -29.15 35.26
CA VAL A 265 -19.26 -27.77 35.22
C VAL A 265 -20.20 -27.59 34.05
N SER A 266 -21.47 -27.36 34.36
CA SER A 266 -22.47 -26.94 33.39
C SER A 266 -22.98 -25.57 33.80
N ILE A 267 -23.25 -24.71 32.82
CA ILE A 267 -24.03 -23.50 33.05
C ILE A 267 -25.43 -23.86 33.56
N HIS A 268 -25.99 -22.97 34.38
CA HIS A 268 -27.36 -23.13 34.90
C HIS A 268 -28.38 -23.18 33.77
N THR A 269 -29.50 -23.88 34.01
CA THR A 269 -30.55 -24.09 33.00
C THR A 269 -31.05 -22.77 32.40
N HIS A 270 -31.21 -21.71 33.21
CA HIS A 270 -31.64 -20.41 32.71
C HIS A 270 -30.65 -19.80 31.68
N HIS A 271 -29.33 -19.91 31.91
CA HIS A 271 -28.34 -19.44 30.94
C HIS A 271 -28.33 -20.30 29.67
N LYS A 272 -28.65 -21.60 29.76
CA LYS A 272 -28.78 -22.45 28.56
C LYS A 272 -29.96 -21.98 27.71
N GLU A 273 -31.11 -21.83 28.36
CA GLU A 273 -32.32 -21.36 27.71
C GLU A 273 -32.10 -20.00 27.06
N GLU A 274 -31.39 -19.08 27.73
CA GLU A 274 -31.01 -17.77 27.18
C GLU A 274 -30.06 -17.88 25.98
N LEU A 275 -29.02 -18.70 26.03
CA LEU A 275 -28.05 -18.89 24.94
C LEU A 275 -28.63 -19.62 23.72
N ASP A 276 -29.69 -20.42 23.91
CA ASP A 276 -30.40 -21.13 22.85
C ASP A 276 -31.49 -20.25 22.18
N LEU A 277 -31.75 -19.05 22.69
CA LEU A 277 -32.68 -18.11 22.04
C LEU A 277 -32.16 -17.68 20.66
N PRO A 278 -33.06 -17.43 19.69
CA PRO A 278 -32.67 -16.85 18.42
C PRO A 278 -32.01 -15.49 18.60
N ILE A 279 -30.89 -15.26 17.89
CA ILE A 279 -30.20 -13.96 17.88
C ILE A 279 -31.19 -12.85 17.45
N SER A 280 -31.39 -11.90 18.35
CA SER A 280 -32.28 -10.76 18.15
C SER A 280 -31.60 -9.63 17.35
N ILE A 281 -32.41 -8.78 16.75
CA ILE A 281 -31.91 -7.58 16.04
C ILE A 281 -31.21 -6.62 17.01
N ASP A 282 -31.70 -6.51 18.25
CA ASP A 282 -31.13 -5.63 19.27
C ASP A 282 -29.76 -6.10 19.74
N GLU A 283 -29.54 -7.41 19.87
CA GLU A 283 -28.22 -7.99 20.14
C GLU A 283 -27.25 -7.68 18.99
N VAL A 284 -27.66 -7.89 17.75
CA VAL A 284 -26.84 -7.56 16.57
C VAL A 284 -26.49 -6.08 16.56
N PHE A 285 -27.46 -5.21 16.83
CA PHE A 285 -27.24 -3.76 16.84
C PHE A 285 -26.31 -3.32 17.98
N SER A 286 -26.47 -3.92 19.16
CA SER A 286 -25.61 -3.66 20.33
C SER A 286 -24.17 -4.15 20.10
N ALA A 287 -24.01 -5.33 19.50
CA ALA A 287 -22.71 -5.86 19.09
C ALA A 287 -22.03 -4.96 18.05
N LEU A 288 -22.77 -4.48 17.05
CA LEU A 288 -22.24 -3.57 16.03
C LEU A 288 -21.80 -2.22 16.62
N LYS A 289 -22.57 -1.67 17.58
CA LYS A 289 -22.20 -0.40 18.25
C LYS A 289 -20.93 -0.51 19.10
N THR A 290 -20.71 -1.67 19.71
CA THR A 290 -19.54 -1.94 20.55
C THR A 290 -18.33 -2.44 19.76
N ALA A 291 -18.53 -2.82 18.50
CA ALA A 291 -17.46 -3.24 17.62
C ALA A 291 -16.42 -2.12 17.45
N SER A 292 -15.15 -2.51 17.56
CA SER A 292 -14.05 -1.58 17.41
C SER A 292 -13.96 -1.08 15.97
N LYS A 293 -13.99 0.24 15.79
CA LYS A 293 -13.91 0.90 14.49
C LYS A 293 -12.58 0.62 13.79
N ASN A 294 -12.59 0.69 12.45
CA ASN A 294 -11.40 0.66 11.59
C ASN A 294 -10.56 -0.63 11.70
N LYS A 295 -11.17 -1.74 12.09
CA LYS A 295 -10.50 -3.04 12.11
C LYS A 295 -10.24 -3.57 10.71
N ALA A 296 -9.44 -4.64 10.65
CA ALA A 296 -9.12 -5.28 9.38
C ALA A 296 -10.41 -5.87 8.78
N PRO A 297 -10.73 -5.54 7.52
CA PRO A 297 -11.91 -6.08 6.86
C PRO A 297 -11.72 -7.56 6.51
N GLY A 298 -12.84 -8.23 6.24
CA GLY A 298 -12.85 -9.57 5.67
C GLY A 298 -12.51 -9.58 4.18
N ILE A 299 -12.81 -10.69 3.51
CA ILE A 299 -12.51 -10.91 2.08
C ILE A 299 -13.25 -9.92 1.15
N ASP A 300 -14.40 -9.41 1.59
CA ASP A 300 -15.17 -8.40 0.85
C ASP A 300 -14.53 -7.00 0.91
N GLY A 301 -13.58 -6.78 1.83
CA GLY A 301 -12.88 -5.51 1.97
C GLY A 301 -13.62 -4.45 2.77
N LEU A 302 -14.80 -4.74 3.31
CA LEU A 302 -15.60 -3.82 4.12
C LEU A 302 -15.26 -3.99 5.61
N PRO A 303 -14.90 -2.92 6.33
CA PRO A 303 -14.70 -2.97 7.78
C PRO A 303 -16.05 -2.97 8.52
N TYR A 304 -16.03 -3.47 9.75
CA TYR A 304 -17.11 -3.34 10.73
C TYR A 304 -16.91 -2.12 11.63
#